data_AF-A0A8T5NHU0-F1
#
_entry.id   AF-A0A8T5NHU0-F1
#
_cell.length_a   1.000
_cell.length_b   1.000
_cell.length_c   1.000
_cell.angle_alpha   90.00
_cell.angle_beta   90.00
_cell.angle_gamma   90.00
#
_symmetry.space_group_name_H-M   'P 1'
#
loop_
_entity.id
_entity.type
_entity.pdbx_description
1 polymer ?
#
loop_
_entity_poly.entity_id
_entity_poly.type
_entity_poly.pdbx_seq_one_letter_code
_entity_poly.pdbx_strand_id
1 'polypeptide(L)'
;MKGFITFFVIALLAGAGEGGNLWANNITINEYDMIWSYDETITGADSIAFRINIDSGFGDNDSFVNTWEVLLADKELRKEFRSSIYKELDVRINNKTDGIYLVDVDAMLSPDVIGKTHILDTVVNTYTTTYRFDTSVLNAGSIWFMGQAGTPVTIVMPQGVDVTNISGIDNATINITDHAEISGFFREISKDRGEITLTLSRNTSFIKKEINASNVTSPEKTDETKPVVEMLSWIRDASIVVVGLVIILLIYVFRIRKK
;
A
#
# COMPACT_ATOMS: atom_id res chain seq x y z
N MET A 1 1.95 13.14 31.52
CA MET A 1 2.66 12.43 30.44
C MET A 1 2.50 10.93 30.68
N LYS A 2 1.47 10.34 30.08
CA LYS A 2 1.27 8.90 30.07
C LYS A 2 1.70 8.45 28.68
N GLY A 3 2.68 7.55 28.61
CA GLY A 3 3.21 7.02 27.37
C GLY A 3 2.07 6.40 26.59
N PHE A 4 1.69 7.04 25.49
CA PHE A 4 0.88 6.39 24.47
C PHE A 4 1.72 5.26 23.89
N ILE A 5 1.03 4.15 23.74
CA ILE A 5 1.55 2.82 23.57
C ILE A 5 2.37 2.79 22.29
N THR A 6 3.64 2.42 22.36
CA THR A 6 4.41 2.00 21.19
C THR A 6 3.72 0.75 20.61
N PHE A 7 2.73 0.91 19.73
CA PHE A 7 2.13 -0.20 18.99
C PHE A 7 2.87 -0.36 17.65
N PHE A 8 4.14 -0.69 17.77
CA PHE A 8 4.70 -1.77 16.97
C PHE A 8 5.02 -2.90 17.92
N VAL A 9 3.97 -3.57 18.36
CA VAL A 9 4.13 -4.94 18.84
C VAL A 9 4.35 -5.79 17.59
N ILE A 10 5.56 -5.74 17.04
CA ILE A 10 6.13 -6.94 16.44
C ILE A 10 6.31 -7.88 17.63
N ALA A 11 5.55 -8.98 17.58
CA ALA A 11 5.47 -10.09 18.54
C ALA A 11 4.80 -9.80 19.90
N LEU A 12 3.69 -10.51 20.17
CA LEU A 12 3.47 -11.37 21.36
C LEU A 12 1.98 -11.64 21.63
N LEU A 13 1.27 -12.34 20.72
CA LEU A 13 0.09 -13.13 21.09
C LEU A 13 0.06 -14.43 20.27
N ALA A 14 1.09 -15.26 20.44
CA ALA A 14 0.95 -16.70 20.20
C ALA A 14 0.67 -17.36 21.55
N GLY A 15 -0.55 -17.15 22.06
CA GLY A 15 -1.11 -17.93 23.15
C GLY A 15 -2.00 -19.00 22.56
N ALA A 16 -1.84 -20.25 22.96
CA ALA A 16 -2.73 -21.34 22.54
C ALA A 16 -4.19 -21.00 22.92
N GLY A 17 -4.96 -20.58 21.92
CA GLY A 17 -6.36 -20.18 21.96
C GLY A 17 -6.79 -19.83 20.54
N GLU A 18 -8.08 -19.86 20.22
CA GLU A 18 -8.63 -19.68 18.86
C GLU A 18 -8.43 -18.27 18.24
N GLY A 19 -7.54 -17.44 18.80
CA GLY A 19 -7.17 -16.12 18.28
C GLY A 19 -5.77 -16.11 17.70
N GLY A 20 -5.55 -15.26 16.70
CA GLY A 20 -4.24 -15.05 16.11
C GLY A 20 -4.19 -13.75 15.31
N ASN A 21 -2.98 -13.20 15.24
CA ASN A 21 -2.60 -12.08 14.39
C ASN A 21 -1.70 -12.61 13.26
N LEU A 22 -2.18 -12.50 12.01
CA LEU A 22 -1.50 -12.96 10.82
C LEU A 22 -1.19 -11.77 9.91
N TRP A 23 0.04 -11.72 9.39
CA TRP A 23 0.48 -10.69 8.48
C TRP A 23 0.70 -11.27 7.09
N ALA A 24 0.27 -10.56 6.05
CA ALA A 24 0.62 -10.86 4.66
C ALA A 24 1.24 -9.64 4.00
N ASN A 25 2.28 -9.88 3.19
CA ASN A 25 3.06 -8.83 2.54
C ASN A 25 2.85 -8.90 1.03
N ASN A 26 2.51 -7.76 0.43
CA ASN A 26 2.45 -7.62 -1.02
C ASN A 26 3.32 -6.44 -1.46
N ILE A 27 4.40 -6.73 -2.16
CA ILE A 27 5.42 -5.79 -2.59
C ILE A 27 5.32 -5.66 -4.11
N THR A 28 4.96 -4.48 -4.60
CA THR A 28 4.96 -4.17 -6.03
C THR A 28 6.04 -3.15 -6.33
N ILE A 29 6.98 -3.51 -7.20
CA ILE A 29 8.13 -2.68 -7.56
C ILE A 29 7.92 -2.18 -8.98
N ASN A 30 7.99 -0.86 -9.16
CA ASN A 30 8.02 -0.20 -10.46
C ASN A 30 9.44 0.29 -10.76
N GLU A 31 9.62 0.96 -11.90
CA GLU A 31 10.93 1.43 -12.31
C GLU A 31 11.58 2.39 -11.29
N TYR A 32 10.79 3.33 -10.74
CA TYR A 32 11.27 4.39 -9.85
C TYR A 32 10.52 4.46 -8.51
N ASP A 33 9.66 3.51 -8.22
CA ASP A 33 8.87 3.49 -6.99
C ASP A 33 8.55 2.07 -6.57
N MET A 34 8.06 1.94 -5.34
CA MET A 34 7.60 0.67 -4.79
C MET A 34 6.44 0.92 -3.85
N ILE A 35 5.46 0.04 -3.89
CA ILE A 35 4.36 -0.01 -2.94
C ILE A 35 4.49 -1.32 -2.16
N TRP A 36 4.45 -1.23 -0.83
CA TRP A 36 4.39 -2.40 0.04
C TRP A 36 3.12 -2.32 0.88
N SER A 37 2.22 -3.28 0.64
CA SER A 37 0.99 -3.47 1.41
C SER A 37 1.19 -4.57 2.46
N TYR A 38 0.70 -4.32 3.66
CA TYR A 38 0.70 -5.24 4.79
C TYR A 38 -0.75 -5.45 5.21
N ASP A 39 -1.23 -6.69 5.11
CA ASP A 39 -2.56 -7.05 5.59
C ASP A 39 -2.43 -7.74 6.94
N GLU A 40 -3.03 -7.15 7.97
CA GLU A 40 -3.09 -7.67 9.33
C GLU A 40 -4.46 -8.29 9.57
N THR A 41 -4.50 -9.60 9.73
CA THR A 41 -5.71 -10.35 10.08
C THR A 41 -5.71 -10.67 11.56
N ILE A 42 -6.67 -10.10 12.30
CA ILE A 42 -6.88 -10.32 13.73
C ILE A 42 -8.12 -11.17 13.89
N THR A 43 -8.00 -12.30 14.61
CA THR A 43 -9.11 -13.26 14.77
C THR A 43 -9.38 -13.59 16.23
N GLY A 44 -10.59 -14.10 16.51
CA GLY A 44 -10.93 -14.71 17.78
C GLY A 44 -10.78 -13.73 18.95
N ALA A 45 -10.17 -14.17 20.06
CA ALA A 45 -10.03 -13.34 21.26
C ALA A 45 -9.19 -12.07 21.06
N ASP A 46 -8.28 -12.07 20.07
CA ASP A 46 -7.44 -10.91 19.77
C ASP A 46 -8.26 -9.77 19.17
N SER A 47 -9.35 -10.08 18.45
CA SER A 47 -10.27 -9.06 17.91
C SER A 47 -10.98 -8.28 19.03
N ILE A 48 -11.31 -8.95 20.14
CA ILE A 48 -11.88 -8.31 21.33
C ILE A 48 -10.85 -7.37 21.95
N ALA A 49 -9.63 -7.85 22.16
CA ALA A 49 -8.56 -7.04 22.74
C ALA A 49 -8.25 -5.81 21.86
N PHE A 50 -8.25 -5.99 20.53
CA PHE A 50 -8.07 -4.91 19.58
C PHE A 50 -9.14 -3.82 19.69
N ARG A 51 -10.42 -4.21 19.70
CA ARG A 51 -11.54 -3.26 19.86
C ARG A 51 -11.51 -2.56 21.22
N ILE A 52 -11.20 -3.28 22.31
CA ILE A 52 -11.04 -2.67 23.65
C ILE A 52 -9.92 -1.62 23.66
N ASN A 53 -8.79 -1.88 23.00
CA ASN A 53 -7.70 -0.91 22.91
C ASN A 53 -8.11 0.35 22.15
N ILE A 54 -8.92 0.23 21.09
CA ILE A 54 -9.41 1.39 20.36
C ILE A 54 -10.40 2.20 21.20
N ASP A 55 -11.41 1.54 21.76
CA ASP A 55 -12.42 2.17 22.62
C ASP A 55 -11.76 2.88 23.83
N SER A 56 -10.89 2.19 24.55
CA SER A 56 -10.21 2.78 25.72
C SER A 56 -9.12 3.81 25.38
N GLY A 57 -8.50 3.70 24.20
CA GLY A 57 -7.40 4.55 23.77
C GLY A 57 -7.84 5.84 23.09
N PHE A 58 -8.96 5.79 22.35
CA PHE A 58 -9.44 6.89 21.50
C PHE A 58 -10.90 7.29 21.77
N GLY A 59 -11.62 6.50 22.57
CA GLY A 59 -13.03 6.69 22.91
C GLY A 59 -13.28 7.09 24.35
N ASP A 60 -14.48 6.80 24.83
CA ASP A 60 -14.92 7.01 26.21
C ASP A 60 -15.01 5.72 27.04
N ASN A 61 -14.52 4.59 26.49
CA ASN A 61 -14.47 3.29 27.14
C ASN A 61 -15.86 2.77 27.53
N ASP A 62 -16.84 2.93 26.64
CA ASP A 62 -18.25 2.53 26.82
C ASP A 62 -18.55 1.10 26.31
N SER A 63 -17.51 0.34 25.93
CA SER A 63 -17.58 -0.99 25.31
C SER A 63 -18.17 -0.99 23.90
N PHE A 64 -18.11 0.14 23.20
CA PHE A 64 -18.55 0.29 21.82
C PHE A 64 -17.58 1.15 21.01
N VAL A 65 -17.03 0.61 19.93
CA VAL A 65 -16.19 1.35 18.99
C VAL A 65 -17.07 2.05 17.96
N ASN A 66 -16.94 3.38 17.84
CA ASN A 66 -17.59 4.18 16.82
C ASN A 66 -16.63 4.64 15.72
N THR A 67 -17.17 5.20 14.64
CA THR A 67 -16.38 5.64 13.46
C THR A 67 -15.34 6.71 13.80
N TRP A 68 -15.61 7.57 14.78
CA TRP A 68 -14.67 8.62 15.18
C TRP A 68 -13.45 8.05 15.90
N GLU A 69 -13.64 7.03 16.74
CA GLU A 69 -12.54 6.32 17.41
C GLU A 69 -11.67 5.57 16.42
N VAL A 70 -12.28 4.91 15.42
CA VAL A 70 -11.53 4.26 14.32
C VAL A 70 -10.70 5.31 13.56
N LEU A 71 -11.28 6.47 13.22
CA LEU A 71 -10.56 7.53 12.53
C LEU A 71 -9.37 8.09 13.34
N LEU A 72 -9.52 8.20 14.66
CA LEU A 72 -8.44 8.61 15.54
C LEU A 72 -7.35 7.54 15.65
N ALA A 73 -7.75 6.27 15.73
CA ALA A 73 -6.84 5.13 15.74
C ALA A 73 -6.04 5.04 14.43
N ASP A 74 -6.69 5.15 13.27
CA ASP A 74 -6.06 5.22 11.94
C ASP A 74 -4.97 6.30 11.90
N LYS A 75 -5.31 7.50 12.40
CA LYS A 75 -4.41 8.64 12.38
C LYS A 75 -3.16 8.41 13.23
N GLU A 76 -3.31 7.84 14.42
CA GLU A 76 -2.17 7.58 15.29
C GLU A 76 -1.35 6.40 14.80
N LEU A 77 -1.98 5.31 14.36
CA LEU A 77 -1.29 4.16 13.76
C LEU A 77 -0.47 4.59 12.54
N ARG A 78 -1.04 5.39 11.63
CA ARG A 78 -0.31 5.94 10.48
C ARG A 78 0.94 6.73 10.90
N LYS A 79 0.83 7.53 11.97
CA LYS A 79 1.93 8.33 12.49
C LYS A 79 3.02 7.45 13.09
N GLU A 80 2.65 6.43 13.85
CA GLU A 80 3.58 5.46 14.43
C GLU A 80 4.25 4.61 13.33
N PHE A 81 3.45 4.07 12.41
CA PHE A 81 3.87 3.33 11.21
C PHE A 81 4.89 4.14 10.40
N ARG A 82 4.60 5.40 10.13
CA ARG A 82 5.54 6.29 9.46
C ARG A 82 6.83 6.54 10.25
N SER A 83 6.73 6.71 11.57
CA SER A 83 7.90 6.97 12.41
C SER A 83 8.85 5.79 12.50
N SER A 84 8.35 4.55 12.48
CA SER A 84 9.19 3.36 12.56
C SER A 84 9.96 3.14 11.26
N ILE A 85 9.31 3.30 10.10
CA ILE A 85 9.94 3.16 8.78
C ILE A 85 11.01 4.23 8.56
N TYR A 86 10.79 5.47 9.03
CA TYR A 86 11.85 6.49 8.99
C TYR A 86 13.06 6.17 9.87
N LYS A 87 12.86 5.42 10.96
CA LYS A 87 13.96 5.04 11.86
C LYS A 87 14.81 3.93 11.25
N GLU A 88 14.17 2.94 10.62
CA GLU A 88 14.83 1.85 9.92
C GLU A 88 14.02 1.50 8.67
N LEU A 89 14.53 1.88 7.50
CA LEU A 89 13.93 1.50 6.23
C LEU A 89 13.99 -0.02 6.06
N ASP A 90 12.87 -0.58 5.64
CA ASP A 90 12.68 -2.01 5.38
C ASP A 90 13.09 -2.42 3.96
N VAL A 91 13.64 -1.49 3.17
CA VAL A 91 14.09 -1.72 1.80
C VAL A 91 15.49 -1.16 1.58
N ARG A 92 16.31 -1.89 0.79
CA ARG A 92 17.62 -1.44 0.32
C ARG A 92 17.82 -1.83 -1.13
N ILE A 93 18.47 -0.96 -1.90
CA ILE A 93 18.88 -1.23 -3.27
C ILE A 93 20.42 -1.24 -3.29
N ASN A 94 21.02 -2.30 -3.87
CA ASN A 94 22.47 -2.49 -3.88
C ASN A 94 23.10 -2.38 -2.47
N ASN A 95 22.41 -2.91 -1.46
CA ASN A 95 22.79 -2.85 -0.04
C ASN A 95 22.90 -1.42 0.55
N LYS A 96 22.19 -0.45 -0.03
CA LYS A 96 22.14 0.94 0.43
C LYS A 96 20.70 1.42 0.57
N THR A 97 20.50 2.38 1.45
CA THR A 97 19.25 3.15 1.60
C THR A 97 19.32 4.52 0.91
N ASP A 98 20.51 4.94 0.48
CA ASP A 98 20.70 6.19 -0.26
C ASP A 98 19.85 6.17 -1.53
N GLY A 99 19.16 7.27 -1.80
CA GLY A 99 18.29 7.38 -2.97
C GLY A 99 16.90 6.75 -2.80
N ILE A 100 16.58 6.19 -1.63
CA ILE A 100 15.24 5.66 -1.32
C ILE A 100 14.51 6.64 -0.39
N TYR A 101 13.32 7.05 -0.79
CA TYR A 101 12.50 8.02 -0.06
C TYR A 101 11.14 7.43 0.27
N LEU A 102 10.79 7.40 1.55
CA LEU A 102 9.41 7.15 1.97
C LEU A 102 8.54 8.37 1.60
N VAL A 103 7.64 8.18 0.63
CA VAL A 103 6.75 9.21 0.11
C VAL A 103 5.49 9.31 0.96
N ASP A 104 4.85 8.16 1.20
CA ASP A 104 3.59 8.11 1.92
C ASP A 104 3.47 6.84 2.75
N VAL A 105 2.64 6.94 3.79
CA VAL A 105 2.26 5.85 4.66
C VAL A 105 0.76 5.97 4.91
N ASP A 106 0.04 4.91 4.60
CA ASP A 106 -1.39 4.80 4.84
C ASP A 106 -1.68 3.68 5.85
N ALA A 107 -2.74 3.88 6.61
CA ALA A 107 -3.30 2.92 7.53
C ALA A 107 -4.81 2.99 7.40
N MET A 108 -5.43 1.85 7.15
CA MET A 108 -6.86 1.67 6.99
C MET A 108 -7.32 0.52 7.88
N LEU A 109 -7.84 0.87 9.05
CA LEU A 109 -8.53 -0.07 9.92
C LEU A 109 -9.85 -0.51 9.28
N SER A 110 -10.20 -1.78 9.47
CA SER A 110 -11.45 -2.31 8.93
C SER A 110 -12.67 -1.61 9.53
N PRO A 111 -13.73 -1.32 8.74
CA PRO A 111 -15.03 -0.95 9.30
C PRO A 111 -15.60 -2.03 10.23
N ASP A 112 -15.14 -3.29 10.11
CA ASP A 112 -15.54 -4.40 11.00
C ASP A 112 -15.08 -4.18 12.45
N VAL A 113 -14.21 -3.20 12.72
CA VAL A 113 -13.85 -2.80 14.07
C VAL A 113 -15.02 -2.12 14.80
N ILE A 114 -15.94 -1.48 14.07
CA ILE A 114 -17.05 -0.70 14.62
C ILE A 114 -18.08 -1.62 15.29
N GLY A 115 -18.50 -1.25 16.49
CA GLY A 115 -19.52 -1.97 17.24
C GLY A 115 -19.05 -2.38 18.63
N LYS A 116 -19.73 -3.37 19.21
CA LYS A 116 -19.41 -3.83 20.57
C LYS A 116 -18.02 -4.45 20.62
N THR A 117 -17.28 -4.13 21.69
CA THR A 117 -15.91 -4.61 21.89
C THR A 117 -15.85 -6.12 22.18
N HIS A 118 -16.84 -6.67 22.89
CA HIS A 118 -16.87 -8.08 23.32
C HIS A 118 -17.55 -9.02 22.31
N ILE A 119 -17.11 -8.96 21.05
CA ILE A 119 -17.56 -9.87 19.98
C ILE A 119 -16.33 -10.53 19.37
N LEU A 120 -16.38 -11.86 19.24
CA LEU A 120 -15.38 -12.60 18.48
C LEU A 120 -15.63 -12.41 16.99
N ASP A 121 -14.63 -11.94 16.28
CA ASP A 121 -14.73 -11.65 14.86
C ASP A 121 -13.38 -11.82 14.16
N THR A 122 -13.39 -11.62 12.84
CA THR A 122 -12.19 -11.43 12.03
C THR A 122 -12.13 -9.99 11.56
N VAL A 123 -11.05 -9.29 11.89
CA VAL A 123 -10.77 -7.92 11.46
C VAL A 123 -9.56 -7.97 10.54
N VAL A 124 -9.66 -7.37 9.35
CA VAL A 124 -8.55 -7.27 8.39
C VAL A 124 -8.19 -5.81 8.18
N ASN A 125 -7.06 -5.38 8.74
CA ASN A 125 -6.53 -4.04 8.54
C ASN A 125 -5.51 -4.04 7.40
N THR A 126 -5.41 -2.92 6.69
CA THR A 126 -4.41 -2.76 5.64
C THR A 126 -3.53 -1.55 5.93
N TYR A 127 -2.22 -1.75 5.81
CA TYR A 127 -1.22 -0.71 5.90
C TYR A 127 -0.46 -0.64 4.57
N THR A 128 -0.09 0.54 4.13
CA THR A 128 0.62 0.70 2.86
C THR A 128 1.76 1.70 3.00
N THR A 129 2.95 1.32 2.58
CA THR A 129 4.09 2.22 2.42
C THR A 129 4.35 2.45 0.94
N THR A 130 4.58 3.71 0.56
CA THR A 130 4.97 4.09 -0.80
C THR A 130 6.36 4.68 -0.77
N TYR A 131 7.27 4.07 -1.54
CA TYR A 131 8.64 4.50 -1.69
C TYR A 131 8.90 5.07 -3.08
N ARG A 132 9.87 5.97 -3.18
CA ARG A 132 10.42 6.46 -4.45
C ARG A 132 11.92 6.28 -4.48
N PHE A 133 12.44 5.88 -5.63
CA PHE A 133 13.84 5.65 -5.89
C PHE A 133 14.40 6.79 -6.76
N ASP A 134 15.62 7.23 -6.48
CA ASP A 134 16.35 8.19 -7.32
C ASP A 134 16.81 7.57 -8.64
N THR A 135 17.08 6.27 -8.61
CA THR A 135 17.68 5.48 -9.67
C THR A 135 16.72 4.37 -10.05
N SER A 136 16.61 4.14 -11.36
CA SER A 136 15.81 3.05 -11.93
C SER A 136 16.24 1.69 -11.38
N VAL A 137 15.29 0.89 -10.90
CA VAL A 137 15.54 -0.49 -10.43
C VAL A 137 16.03 -1.40 -11.56
N LEU A 138 15.83 -1.01 -12.83
CA LEU A 138 16.39 -1.71 -14.00
C LEU A 138 17.94 -1.74 -13.99
N ASN A 139 18.55 -0.79 -13.27
CA ASN A 139 20.00 -0.70 -13.12
C ASN A 139 20.49 -1.25 -11.76
N ALA A 140 19.59 -1.78 -10.93
CA ALA A 140 19.97 -2.39 -9.66
C ALA A 140 20.57 -3.79 -9.89
N GLY A 141 21.61 -4.12 -9.12
CA GLY A 141 22.15 -5.48 -9.04
C GLY A 141 21.49 -6.30 -7.92
N SER A 142 20.92 -5.64 -6.91
CA SER A 142 20.11 -6.31 -5.90
C SER A 142 19.08 -5.39 -5.25
N ILE A 143 18.02 -5.99 -4.74
CA ILE A 143 17.06 -5.36 -3.84
C ILE A 143 16.87 -6.27 -2.61
N TRP A 144 16.75 -5.66 -1.45
CA TRP A 144 16.61 -6.33 -0.16
C TRP A 144 15.37 -5.80 0.57
N PHE A 145 14.69 -6.70 1.27
CA PHE A 145 13.48 -6.43 2.04
C PHE A 145 13.61 -6.99 3.45
N MET A 146 13.07 -6.28 4.44
CA MET A 146 12.97 -6.73 5.83
C MET A 146 11.52 -6.86 6.25
N GLY A 147 11.13 -8.06 6.68
CA GLY A 147 9.79 -8.36 7.13
C GLY A 147 9.79 -9.20 8.40
N GLN A 148 8.59 -9.53 8.87
CA GLN A 148 8.44 -10.44 10.00
C GLN A 148 8.68 -11.89 9.56
N ALA A 149 9.47 -12.63 10.33
CA ALA A 149 9.75 -14.03 10.05
C ALA A 149 8.45 -14.87 9.96
N GLY A 150 8.42 -15.83 9.02
CA GLY A 150 7.31 -16.75 8.83
C GLY A 150 6.07 -16.15 8.18
N THR A 151 6.08 -14.87 7.81
CA THR A 151 4.93 -14.22 7.17
C THR A 151 4.94 -14.43 5.65
N PRO A 152 3.77 -14.70 5.02
CA PRO A 152 3.67 -14.79 3.58
C PRO A 152 4.06 -13.47 2.90
N VAL A 153 4.69 -13.61 1.74
CA VAL A 153 5.13 -12.50 0.90
C VAL A 153 4.90 -12.82 -0.57
N THR A 154 4.40 -11.84 -1.30
CA THR A 154 4.36 -11.79 -2.75
C THR A 154 5.12 -10.55 -3.21
N ILE A 155 6.05 -10.73 -4.16
CA ILE A 155 6.89 -9.67 -4.73
C ILE A 155 6.68 -9.65 -6.23
N VAL A 156 6.20 -8.53 -6.74
CA VAL A 156 5.97 -8.26 -8.16
C VAL A 156 7.07 -7.34 -8.67
N MET A 157 7.91 -7.86 -9.57
CA MET A 157 8.97 -7.10 -10.21
C MET A 157 8.44 -6.33 -11.43
N PRO A 158 9.04 -5.21 -11.83
CA PRO A 158 8.68 -4.55 -13.07
C PRO A 158 9.20 -5.33 -14.29
N GLN A 159 8.56 -5.11 -15.44
CA GLN A 159 9.08 -5.60 -16.71
C GLN A 159 10.50 -5.07 -16.98
N GLY A 160 11.33 -5.85 -17.65
CA GLY A 160 12.71 -5.46 -17.97
C GLY A 160 13.73 -5.80 -16.86
N VAL A 161 13.32 -6.45 -15.78
CA VAL A 161 14.19 -6.99 -14.73
C VAL A 161 14.04 -8.50 -14.66
N ASP A 162 15.16 -9.20 -14.73
CA ASP A 162 15.23 -10.63 -14.42
C ASP A 162 15.73 -10.84 -12.99
N VAL A 163 15.06 -11.72 -12.26
CA VAL A 163 15.51 -12.17 -10.94
C VAL A 163 16.40 -13.40 -11.14
N THR A 164 17.70 -13.23 -10.91
CA THR A 164 18.71 -14.27 -11.16
C THR A 164 18.97 -15.15 -9.94
N ASN A 165 18.72 -14.62 -8.74
CA ASN A 165 18.87 -15.35 -7.49
C ASN A 165 17.92 -14.79 -6.43
N ILE A 166 17.43 -15.67 -5.56
CA ILE A 166 16.52 -15.37 -4.45
C ILE A 166 17.11 -16.01 -3.20
N SER A 167 17.29 -15.22 -2.16
CA SER A 167 17.66 -15.71 -0.83
C SER A 167 16.70 -15.19 0.24
N GLY A 168 16.46 -16.01 1.27
CA GLY A 168 15.64 -15.60 2.41
C GLY A 168 14.12 -15.80 2.24
N ILE A 169 13.70 -16.57 1.23
CA ILE A 169 12.31 -17.00 1.05
C ILE A 169 12.21 -18.51 1.25
N ASP A 170 11.32 -18.94 2.14
CA ASP A 170 10.93 -20.34 2.29
C ASP A 170 9.75 -20.69 1.38
N ASN A 171 9.78 -21.90 0.81
CA ASN A 171 8.80 -22.39 -0.17
C ASN A 171 8.63 -21.43 -1.36
N ALA A 172 9.74 -20.85 -1.83
CA ALA A 172 9.74 -19.88 -2.92
C ALA A 172 9.16 -20.48 -4.21
N THR A 173 8.24 -19.74 -4.81
CA THR A 173 7.69 -19.97 -6.14
C THR A 173 7.98 -18.75 -6.99
N ILE A 174 8.32 -18.97 -8.26
CA ILE A 174 8.52 -17.90 -9.24
C ILE A 174 7.62 -18.17 -10.44
N ASN A 175 6.77 -17.20 -10.76
CA ASN A 175 5.96 -17.19 -11.97
C ASN A 175 6.53 -16.12 -12.90
N ILE A 176 6.88 -16.52 -14.13
CA ILE A 176 7.44 -15.62 -15.13
C ILE A 176 6.45 -15.58 -16.29
N THR A 177 5.82 -14.43 -16.47
CA THR A 177 4.94 -14.17 -17.61
C THR A 177 5.54 -13.04 -18.44
N ASP A 178 5.04 -11.82 -18.32
CA ASP A 178 5.65 -10.58 -18.82
C ASP A 178 6.55 -9.91 -17.77
N HIS A 179 6.38 -10.27 -16.50
CA HIS A 179 7.20 -9.87 -15.36
C HIS A 179 7.41 -11.06 -14.41
N ALA A 180 8.30 -10.89 -13.43
CA ALA A 180 8.56 -11.90 -12.40
C ALA A 180 7.70 -11.65 -11.16
N GLU A 181 6.94 -12.66 -10.76
CA GLU A 181 6.18 -12.69 -9.51
C GLU A 181 6.76 -13.78 -8.62
N ILE A 182 7.21 -13.40 -7.41
CA ILE A 182 7.85 -14.29 -6.44
C ILE A 182 6.94 -14.40 -5.23
N SER A 183 6.58 -15.61 -4.83
CA SER A 183 5.76 -15.84 -3.64
C SER A 183 6.39 -16.88 -2.71
N GLY A 184 6.19 -16.73 -1.40
CA GLY A 184 6.67 -17.66 -0.38
C GLY A 184 6.51 -17.07 1.02
N PHE A 185 7.42 -17.40 1.93
CA PHE A 185 7.42 -16.89 3.30
C PHE A 185 8.77 -16.27 3.65
N PHE A 186 8.78 -15.19 4.43
CA PHE A 186 10.02 -14.64 4.98
C PHE A 186 10.73 -15.69 5.83
N ARG A 187 11.94 -16.09 5.43
CA ARG A 187 12.76 -17.03 6.19
C ARG A 187 13.19 -16.39 7.51
N GLU A 188 13.08 -17.13 8.59
CA GLU A 188 13.55 -16.69 9.91
C GLU A 188 15.08 -16.54 9.92
N ILE A 189 15.56 -15.34 10.25
CA ILE A 189 16.98 -15.05 10.54
C ILE A 189 17.16 -14.86 12.04
N SER A 190 16.16 -14.28 12.70
CA SER A 190 16.01 -14.26 14.15
C SER A 190 14.53 -14.35 14.50
N LYS A 191 14.23 -14.57 15.78
CA LYS A 191 12.91 -14.89 16.34
C LYS A 191 11.72 -14.20 15.67
N ASP A 192 11.85 -12.93 15.30
CA ASP A 192 10.77 -12.14 14.70
C ASP A 192 11.16 -11.44 13.39
N ARG A 193 12.38 -11.66 12.87
CA ARG A 193 12.93 -10.95 11.70
C ARG A 193 13.29 -11.92 10.59
N GLY A 194 12.73 -11.66 9.41
CA GLY A 194 13.15 -12.27 8.15
C GLY A 194 13.67 -11.21 7.19
N GLU A 195 14.53 -11.64 6.29
CA GLU A 195 15.05 -10.76 5.23
C GLU A 195 15.06 -11.51 3.91
N ILE A 196 14.79 -10.79 2.84
CA ILE A 196 14.81 -11.30 1.47
C ILE A 196 15.82 -10.49 0.69
N THR A 197 16.61 -11.16 -0.14
CA THR A 197 17.45 -10.49 -1.14
C THR A 197 17.17 -11.10 -2.50
N LEU A 198 16.86 -10.24 -3.46
CA LEU A 198 16.75 -10.59 -4.87
C LEU A 198 17.99 -10.05 -5.60
N THR A 199 18.68 -10.91 -6.32
CA THR A 199 19.74 -10.49 -7.26
C THR A 199 19.12 -10.24 -8.61
N LEU A 200 19.40 -9.07 -9.17
CA LEU A 200 18.70 -8.55 -10.34
C LEU A 200 19.67 -8.42 -11.52
N SER A 201 19.15 -8.63 -12.72
CA SER A 201 19.83 -8.28 -13.96
C SER A 201 18.86 -7.63 -14.93
N ARG A 202 19.36 -6.72 -15.75
CA ARG A 202 18.54 -6.07 -16.78
C ARG A 202 18.15 -7.08 -17.87
N ASN A 203 16.85 -7.26 -18.08
CA ASN A 203 16.35 -8.04 -19.19
C ASN A 203 16.42 -7.20 -20.48
N THR A 204 17.28 -7.62 -21.42
CA THR A 204 17.48 -6.94 -22.71
C THR A 204 16.56 -7.46 -23.82
N SER A 205 15.80 -8.52 -23.55
CA SER A 205 14.89 -9.14 -24.52
C SER A 205 13.57 -8.38 -24.66
N PHE A 206 13.18 -7.62 -23.63
CA PHE A 206 12.02 -6.71 -23.68
C PHE A 206 12.43 -5.34 -24.21
N ILE A 207 12.55 -5.21 -25.52
CA ILE A 207 12.66 -3.90 -26.17
C ILE A 207 11.24 -3.29 -26.20
N LYS A 208 11.02 -2.27 -25.37
CA LYS A 208 9.84 -1.39 -25.50
C LYS A 208 9.83 -0.88 -26.95
N LYS A 209 8.79 -1.23 -27.70
CA LYS A 209 8.65 -0.82 -29.10
C LYS A 209 8.50 0.71 -29.14
N GLU A 210 9.60 1.44 -29.28
CA GLU A 210 9.55 2.87 -29.60
C GLU A 210 8.83 3.01 -30.94
N ILE A 211 7.67 3.65 -30.90
CA ILE A 211 6.95 4.02 -32.12
C ILE A 211 7.78 5.13 -32.76
N ASN A 212 8.66 4.78 -33.70
CA ASN A 212 9.39 5.74 -34.51
C ASN A 212 8.39 6.54 -35.34
N ALA A 213 8.05 7.74 -34.86
CA ALA A 213 7.36 8.76 -35.61
C ALA A 213 8.32 9.32 -36.68
N SER A 214 8.50 8.60 -37.78
CA SER A 214 9.16 9.10 -38.99
C SER A 214 8.72 8.25 -40.18
N ASN A 215 7.61 8.68 -40.78
CA ASN A 215 7.44 8.79 -42.23
C ASN A 215 6.10 9.48 -42.48
N VAL A 216 6.15 10.81 -42.46
CA VAL A 216 5.11 11.64 -43.06
C VAL A 216 5.31 11.57 -44.56
N THR A 217 4.44 10.83 -45.24
CA THR A 217 4.11 11.11 -46.64
C THR A 217 2.60 11.13 -46.74
N SER A 218 2.06 12.31 -47.01
CA SER A 218 0.71 12.54 -47.53
C SER A 218 0.88 13.37 -48.82
N PRO A 219 -0.04 13.32 -49.80
CA PRO A 219 -1.48 13.14 -49.57
C PRO A 219 -2.23 12.27 -50.59
N GLU A 220 -3.39 11.73 -50.19
CA GLU A 220 -4.57 11.71 -51.06
C GLU A 220 -5.84 11.93 -50.24
N LYS A 221 -6.70 12.82 -50.73
CA LYS A 221 -7.91 13.37 -50.10
C LYS A 221 -9.12 12.48 -50.34
N THR A 222 -9.83 12.12 -49.27
CA THR A 222 -11.32 12.06 -49.09
C THR A 222 -11.55 11.37 -47.73
N ASP A 223 -12.43 11.73 -46.82
CA ASP A 223 -13.56 12.66 -46.75
C ASP A 223 -13.73 13.03 -45.24
N GLU A 224 -14.34 14.18 -44.94
CA GLU A 224 -14.26 14.86 -43.64
C GLU A 224 -14.90 14.12 -42.46
N THR A 225 -14.18 14.01 -41.34
CA THR A 225 -14.78 13.97 -39.99
C THR A 225 -13.91 14.76 -39.02
N LYS A 226 -14.48 15.83 -38.45
CA LYS A 226 -13.82 16.78 -37.55
C LYS A 226 -13.12 16.10 -36.35
N PRO A 227 -11.98 16.62 -35.87
CA PRO A 227 -11.23 15.98 -34.81
C PRO A 227 -11.95 16.10 -33.46
N VAL A 228 -11.94 15.00 -32.73
CA VAL A 228 -12.45 14.74 -31.36
C VAL A 228 -12.00 15.79 -30.31
N VAL A 229 -11.05 16.67 -30.66
CA VAL A 229 -10.56 17.76 -29.81
C VAL A 229 -11.60 18.86 -29.57
N GLU A 230 -12.46 19.18 -30.54
CA GLU A 230 -13.53 20.17 -30.31
C GLU A 230 -14.62 19.64 -29.36
N MET A 231 -14.92 18.33 -29.42
CA MET A 231 -15.98 17.71 -28.62
C MET A 231 -15.63 17.63 -27.12
N LEU A 232 -14.35 17.45 -26.80
CA LEU A 232 -13.85 17.41 -25.41
C LEU A 232 -13.87 18.77 -24.71
N SER A 233 -13.68 19.87 -25.46
CA SER A 233 -13.70 21.22 -24.88
C SER A 233 -15.10 21.65 -24.42
N TRP A 234 -16.13 21.33 -25.21
CA TRP A 234 -17.53 21.60 -24.84
C TRP A 234 -17.99 20.78 -23.62
N ILE A 235 -17.57 19.52 -23.49
CA ILE A 235 -17.92 18.68 -22.33
C ILE A 235 -17.26 19.20 -21.04
N ARG A 236 -16.05 19.74 -21.14
CA ARG A 236 -15.35 20.35 -20.00
C ARG A 236 -15.97 21.69 -19.59
N ASP A 237 -16.46 22.49 -20.54
CA ASP A 237 -17.08 23.78 -20.22
C ASP A 237 -18.52 23.61 -19.68
N ALA A 238 -19.26 22.59 -20.15
CA ALA A 238 -20.59 22.27 -19.63
C ALA A 238 -20.57 21.75 -18.19
N SER A 239 -19.54 20.97 -17.81
CA SER A 239 -19.42 20.41 -16.45
C SER A 239 -19.11 21.48 -15.40
N ILE A 240 -18.33 22.52 -15.74
CA ILE A 240 -18.03 23.63 -14.84
C ILE A 240 -19.29 24.47 -14.55
N VAL A 241 -20.16 24.70 -15.54
CA VAL A 241 -21.41 25.46 -15.36
C VAL A 241 -22.42 24.69 -14.50
N VAL A 242 -22.52 23.37 -14.66
CA VAL A 242 -23.44 22.53 -13.87
C VAL A 242 -23.00 22.46 -12.40
N VAL A 243 -21.71 22.29 -12.13
CA VAL A 243 -21.19 22.27 -10.74
C VAL A 243 -21.36 23.63 -10.06
N GLY A 244 -21.15 24.73 -10.79
CA GLY A 244 -21.37 26.09 -10.27
C GLY A 244 -22.82 26.36 -9.86
N LEU A 245 -23.80 25.92 -10.67
CA LEU A 245 -25.22 26.08 -10.36
C LEU A 245 -25.67 25.26 -9.15
N VAL A 246 -25.12 24.05 -8.96
CA VAL A 246 -25.42 23.20 -7.80
C VAL A 246 -24.89 23.82 -6.50
N ILE A 247 -23.68 24.40 -6.52
CA ILE A 247 -23.10 25.07 -5.36
C ILE A 247 -23.90 26.32 -4.99
N ILE A 248 -24.33 27.12 -5.97
CA ILE A 248 -25.16 28.31 -5.73
C ILE A 248 -26.54 27.91 -5.16
N LEU A 249 -27.17 26.85 -5.66
CA LEU A 249 -28.42 26.31 -5.12
C LEU A 249 -28.26 25.81 -3.69
N LEU A 250 -27.17 25.11 -3.37
CA LEU A 250 -26.89 24.66 -2.00
C LEU A 250 -26.69 25.84 -1.05
N ILE A 251 -25.95 26.88 -1.45
CA ILE A 251 -25.80 28.10 -0.65
C ILE A 251 -27.15 28.79 -0.44
N TYR A 252 -28.00 28.87 -1.46
CA TYR A 252 -29.32 29.49 -1.35
C TYR A 252 -30.26 28.71 -0.41
N VAL A 253 -30.29 27.37 -0.52
CA VAL A 253 -31.10 26.49 0.34
C VAL A 253 -30.63 26.54 1.80
N PHE A 254 -29.32 26.55 2.04
CA PHE A 254 -28.77 26.66 3.40
C PHE A 254 -28.96 28.06 4.01
N ARG A 255 -29.00 29.12 3.19
CA ARG A 255 -29.24 30.49 3.67
C ARG A 255 -30.70 30.76 4.03
N ILE A 256 -31.65 30.08 3.38
CA ILE A 256 -33.09 30.20 3.69
C ILE A 256 -33.47 29.47 4.98
N ARG A 257 -32.80 28.35 5.32
CA ARG A 257 -33.06 27.60 6.56
C ARG A 257 -32.52 28.26 7.85
N LYS A 258 -31.88 29.43 7.75
CA LYS A 258 -31.35 30.20 8.89
C LYS A 258 -32.19 31.44 9.26
N LYS A 259 -33.43 31.53 8.81
CA LYS A 259 -34.43 32.48 9.35
C LYS A 259 -35.58 31.74 9.99
#